data_AF-A0A962NGX7-F1
#
_entry.id   AF-A0A962NGX7-F1
#
_cell.length_a   1.000
_cell.length_b   1.000
_cell.length_c   1.000
_cell.angle_alpha   90.00
_cell.angle_beta   90.00
_cell.angle_gamma   90.00
#
_symmetry.space_group_name_H-M   'P 1'
#
loop_
_entity.id
_entity.type
_entity.pdbx_description
1 polymer ?
#
loop_
_entity_poly.entity_id
_entity_poly.type
_entity_poly.pdbx_seq_one_letter_code
_entity_poly.pdbx_strand_id
1 'polypeptide(L)'
;MARWLEARGHHAEHAADIGMESSPDVALWQRALDTHSVLVSKDADFMHLVTLRSPSPKLVWVRIGNTRRAQLLAEFNEALESVIATLEEGEAI
;
A
#
# COMPACT_ATOMS: atom_id res chain seq x y z
N MET A 1 3.68 -8.61 2.42
CA MET A 1 3.46 -7.46 3.32
C MET A 1 2.08 -7.54 3.97
N ALA A 2 1.01 -7.76 3.20
CA ALA A 2 -0.36 -7.99 3.69
C ALA A 2 -0.46 -8.90 4.94
N ARG A 3 -0.03 -10.16 4.83
CA ARG A 3 -0.02 -11.11 5.98
C ARG A 3 0.72 -10.62 7.23
N TRP A 4 1.72 -9.76 7.06
CA TRP A 4 2.47 -9.20 8.19
C TRP A 4 1.71 -8.06 8.88
N LEU A 5 0.91 -7.31 8.12
CA LEU A 5 -0.05 -6.32 8.64
C LEU A 5 -1.24 -7.01 9.33
N GLU A 6 -1.75 -8.10 8.75
CA GLU A 6 -2.80 -8.93 9.38
C GLU A 6 -2.35 -9.49 10.73
N ALA A 7 -1.11 -9.97 10.82
CA ALA A 7 -0.53 -10.44 12.08
C ALA A 7 -0.41 -9.34 13.16
N ARG A 8 -0.59 -8.07 12.80
CA ARG A 8 -0.60 -6.90 13.70
C ARG A 8 -2.00 -6.34 13.93
N GLY A 9 -3.04 -7.02 13.43
CA GLY A 9 -4.44 -6.62 13.61
C GLY A 9 -4.97 -5.65 12.56
N HIS A 10 -4.22 -5.38 11.48
CA HIS A 10 -4.69 -4.54 10.39
C HIS A 10 -5.29 -5.40 9.27
N HIS A 11 -6.46 -5.01 8.75
CA HIS A 11 -7.03 -5.65 7.57
C HIS A 11 -6.20 -5.30 6.33
N ALA A 12 -5.57 -6.30 5.72
CA ALA A 12 -4.73 -6.11 4.54
C ALA A 12 -4.83 -7.29 3.59
N GLU A 13 -5.10 -7.01 2.32
CA GLU A 13 -5.24 -8.03 1.27
C GLU A 13 -4.06 -7.91 0.29
N HIS A 14 -3.40 -9.03 -0.02
CA HIS A 14 -2.42 -9.04 -1.11
C HIS A 14 -3.13 -9.19 -2.45
N ALA A 15 -2.66 -8.54 -3.52
CA ALA A 15 -3.23 -8.68 -4.86
C ALA A 15 -3.38 -10.16 -5.28
N ALA A 16 -2.38 -11.00 -4.98
CA ALA A 16 -2.47 -12.44 -5.21
C ALA A 16 -3.56 -13.15 -4.40
N ASP A 17 -3.77 -12.77 -3.14
CA ASP A 17 -4.77 -13.39 -2.27
C ASP A 17 -6.21 -13.08 -2.75
N ILE A 18 -6.41 -11.99 -3.51
CA ILE A 18 -7.69 -11.59 -4.13
C ILE A 18 -7.75 -11.89 -5.63
N GLY A 19 -6.82 -12.68 -6.18
CA GLY A 19 -6.81 -13.07 -7.60
C GLY A 19 -6.46 -11.93 -8.59
N MET A 20 -5.87 -10.84 -8.10
CA MET A 20 -5.50 -9.65 -8.87
C MET A 20 -3.99 -9.52 -9.14
N GLU A 21 -3.18 -10.56 -8.88
CA GLU A 21 -1.72 -10.53 -9.13
C GLU A 21 -1.32 -10.20 -10.56
N SER A 22 -2.12 -10.64 -11.53
CA SER A 22 -1.92 -10.37 -12.97
C SER A 22 -2.84 -9.26 -13.48
N SER A 23 -3.58 -8.60 -12.59
CA SER A 23 -4.46 -7.50 -12.95
C SER A 23 -3.63 -6.24 -13.23
N PRO A 24 -4.06 -5.40 -14.20
CA PRO A 24 -3.38 -4.14 -14.45
C PRO A 24 -3.54 -3.20 -13.24
N ASP A 25 -2.57 -2.30 -13.06
CA ASP A 25 -2.56 -1.35 -11.94
C ASP A 25 -3.85 -0.54 -11.82
N VAL A 26 -4.50 -0.22 -12.94
CA VAL A 26 -5.79 0.49 -12.97
C VAL A 26 -6.93 -0.32 -12.33
N ALA A 27 -6.88 -1.66 -12.38
CA ALA A 27 -7.87 -2.50 -11.72
C ALA A 27 -7.64 -2.51 -10.20
N LEU A 28 -6.38 -2.62 -9.75
CA LEU A 28 -6.02 -2.48 -8.33
C LEU A 28 -6.39 -1.09 -7.79
N TRP A 29 -6.22 -0.07 -8.62
CA TRP A 29 -6.63 1.31 -8.35
C TRP A 29 -8.13 1.44 -8.09
N GLN A 30 -8.95 0.95 -9.03
CA GLN A 30 -10.41 1.00 -8.89
C GLN A 30 -10.87 0.20 -7.67
N ARG A 31 -10.29 -0.98 -7.46
CA ARG A 31 -10.59 -1.79 -6.27
C ARG A 31 -10.32 -1.01 -4.98
N ALA A 32 -9.18 -0.33 -4.88
CA ALA A 32 -8.82 0.45 -3.70
C ALA A 32 -9.78 1.64 -3.48
N LEU A 33 -10.26 2.28 -4.55
CA LEU A 33 -11.30 3.31 -4.45
C LEU A 33 -12.63 2.73 -3.96
N ASP A 34 -13.08 1.63 -4.55
CA ASP A 34 -14.35 0.98 -4.25
C ASP A 34 -14.42 0.46 -2.80
N THR A 35 -13.29 -0.01 -2.27
CA THR A 35 -13.20 -0.53 -0.90
C THR A 35 -12.68 0.50 0.10
N HIS A 36 -12.49 1.76 -0.30
CA HIS A 36 -11.86 2.81 0.51
C HIS A 36 -10.54 2.34 1.16
N SER A 37 -9.78 1.50 0.45
CA SER A 37 -8.56 0.90 0.93
C SER A 37 -7.34 1.74 0.58
N VAL A 38 -6.30 1.60 1.40
CA VAL A 38 -5.00 2.23 1.17
C VAL A 38 -4.17 1.28 0.31
N LEU A 39 -3.68 1.76 -0.82
CA LEU A 39 -2.78 1.00 -1.67
C LEU A 39 -1.36 1.09 -1.11
N VAL A 40 -0.69 -0.04 -0.90
CA VAL A 40 0.71 -0.08 -0.46
C VAL A 40 1.55 -0.70 -1.56
N SER A 41 2.52 0.03 -2.09
CA SER A 41 3.38 -0.46 -3.17
C SER A 41 4.82 0.01 -3.02
N LYS A 42 5.76 -0.75 -3.57
CA LYS A 42 7.16 -0.30 -3.77
C LYS A 42 7.38 0.28 -5.17
N ASP A 43 6.46 0.01 -6.10
CA ASP A 43 6.61 0.36 -7.50
C ASP A 43 6.23 1.82 -7.74
N ALA A 44 7.11 2.55 -8.41
CA ALA A 44 6.92 3.98 -8.69
C ALA A 44 5.78 4.24 -9.69
N ASP A 45 5.35 3.23 -10.45
CA ASP A 45 4.27 3.37 -11.43
C ASP A 45 2.94 3.78 -10.77
N PHE A 46 2.69 3.34 -9.54
CA PHE A 46 1.52 3.79 -8.77
C PHE A 46 1.59 5.26 -8.36
N MET A 47 2.79 5.82 -8.12
CA MET A 47 2.93 7.27 -7.87
C MET A 47 2.55 8.09 -9.10
N HIS A 48 2.93 7.62 -10.29
CA HIS A 48 2.51 8.25 -11.54
C HIS A 48 0.98 8.19 -11.70
N LEU A 49 0.37 7.05 -11.37
CA LEU A 49 -1.09 6.89 -11.41
C LEU A 49 -1.81 7.84 -10.44
N VAL A 50 -1.31 8.01 -9.20
CA VAL A 50 -1.86 8.99 -8.23
C VAL A 50 -1.75 10.42 -8.71
N THR A 51 -0.66 10.75 -9.37
CA THR A 51 -0.46 12.12 -9.86
C THR A 51 -1.35 12.44 -11.06
N LEU A 52 -1.66 11.44 -11.89
CA LEU A 52 -2.40 11.61 -13.15
C LEU A 52 -3.91 11.38 -13.04
N ARG A 53 -4.40 10.71 -12.00
CA ARG A 53 -5.81 10.29 -11.88
C ARG A 53 -6.46 10.80 -10.60
N SER A 54 -7.65 11.37 -10.75
CA SER A 54 -8.54 11.75 -9.65
C SER A 54 -9.93 11.14 -9.87
N PRO A 55 -10.61 10.61 -8.84
CA PRO A 55 -10.14 10.47 -7.45
C PRO A 55 -9.00 9.45 -7.33
N SER A 56 -8.14 9.64 -6.33
CA SER A 56 -7.06 8.72 -5.99
C SER A 56 -7.29 8.04 -4.64
N PRO A 57 -7.02 6.72 -4.53
CA PRO A 57 -6.91 6.09 -3.24
C PRO A 57 -5.68 6.66 -2.53
N LYS A 58 -5.67 6.56 -1.20
CA LYS A 58 -4.44 6.81 -0.44
C LYS A 58 -3.40 5.79 -0.87
N LEU A 59 -2.19 6.26 -1.15
CA LEU A 59 -1.03 5.43 -1.44
C LEU A 59 -0.12 5.46 -0.21
N VAL A 60 0.61 4.37 0.01
CA VAL A 60 1.81 4.33 0.86
C VAL A 60 2.91 3.78 -0.04
N TRP A 61 3.82 4.66 -0.46
CA TRP A 61 4.93 4.27 -1.30
C TRP A 61 6.16 3.88 -0.47
N VAL A 62 6.50 2.60 -0.48
CA VAL A 62 7.57 2.04 0.34
C VAL A 62 8.92 2.17 -0.37
N ARG A 63 9.63 3.28 -0.10
CA ARG A 63 10.94 3.62 -0.70
C ARG A 63 12.15 2.97 -0.01
N ILE A 64 11.99 1.75 0.47
CA ILE A 64 13.10 0.97 1.02
C ILE A 64 13.81 0.29 -0.15
N GLY A 65 15.14 0.45 -0.24
CA GLY A 65 15.97 -0.14 -1.30
C GLY A 65 15.86 -1.67 -1.38
N ASN A 66 16.58 -2.28 -2.32
CA ASN A 66 16.61 -3.74 -2.39
C ASN A 66 17.26 -4.30 -1.12
N THR A 67 16.43 -4.87 -0.25
CA THR A 67 16.85 -5.41 1.04
C THR A 67 16.16 -6.74 1.28
N ARG A 68 16.70 -7.52 2.22
CA ARG A 68 16.07 -8.78 2.61
C ARG A 68 14.69 -8.49 3.21
N ARG A 69 13.72 -9.36 2.94
CA ARG A 69 12.36 -9.26 3.47
C ARG A 69 12.33 -8.95 4.98
N ALA A 70 13.20 -9.57 5.78
CA ALA A 70 13.24 -9.33 7.23
C ALA A 70 13.62 -7.88 7.58
N GLN A 71 14.61 -7.31 6.89
CA GLN A 71 15.02 -5.93 7.11
C GLN A 71 13.98 -4.94 6.59
N LEU A 72 13.37 -5.22 5.43
CA LEU A 72 12.24 -4.44 4.90
C LEU A 72 11.12 -4.33 5.95
N LEU A 73 10.75 -5.45 6.56
CA LEU A 73 9.69 -5.49 7.56
C LEU A 73 10.09 -4.81 8.87
N ALA A 74 11.36 -4.86 9.26
CA ALA A 74 11.85 -4.15 10.44
C ALA A 74 11.80 -2.63 10.24
N GLU A 75 12.34 -2.12 9.12
CA GLU A 75 12.29 -0.69 8.78
C GLU A 75 10.84 -0.21 8.60
N PHE A 76 10.02 -1.00 7.91
CA PHE A 76 8.60 -0.69 7.77
C PHE A 76 7.86 -0.71 9.12
N ASN A 77 8.26 -1.55 10.07
CA ASN A 77 7.68 -1.57 11.42
C ASN A 77 7.94 -0.27 12.18
N GLU A 78 9.15 0.27 12.09
CA GLU A 78 9.50 1.53 12.75
C GLU A 78 8.71 2.71 12.18
N ALA A 79 8.42 2.68 10.88
CA ALA A 79 7.61 3.71 10.22
C ALA A 79 6.10 3.48 10.31
N LEU A 80 5.64 2.26 10.63
CA LEU A 80 4.23 1.88 10.53
C LEU A 80 3.31 2.76 11.36
N GLU A 81 3.68 3.04 12.61
CA GLU A 81 2.85 3.87 13.50
C GLU A 81 2.66 5.28 12.94
N SER A 82 3.73 5.90 12.41
CA SER A 82 3.65 7.21 11.77
C SER A 82 2.79 7.17 10.50
N VAL A 83 2.94 6.12 9.69
CA VAL A 83 2.13 5.94 8.47
C VAL A 83 0.65 5.84 8.82
N ILE A 84 0.29 5.04 9.83
CA ILE A 84 -1.10 4.89 10.26
C ILE A 84 -1.66 6.21 10.77
N ALA A 85 -0.93 6.93 11.63
CA ALA A 85 -1.38 8.21 12.17
C ALA A 85 -1.69 9.23 11.05
N THR A 86 -0.79 9.36 10.07
CA THR A 86 -0.98 10.27 8.94
C THR A 86 -2.12 9.81 8.02
N LEU A 87 -2.31 8.49 7.83
CA LEU A 87 -3.46 7.96 7.10
C LEU A 87 -4.79 8.27 7.82
N GLU A 88 -4.82 8.25 9.16
CA GLU A 88 -6.02 8.60 9.95
C GLU A 88 -6.34 10.10 9.89
N GLU A 89 -5.31 10.95 9.84
CA GLU A 89 -5.45 12.42 9.71
C GLU A 89 -5.97 12.87 8.32
N GLY A 90 -6.02 11.96 7.34
CA GLY A 90 -6.57 12.23 6.01
C GLY A 90 -5.54 12.72 5.00
N GLU A 91 -4.27 12.77 5.38
CA GLU A 91 -3.18 13.12 4.46
C GLU A 91 -2.83 11.91 3.56
N ALA A 92 -2.47 12.21 2.31
CA ALA A 92 -1.92 11.22 1.37
C ALA A 92 -0.39 11.21 1.52
N ILE A 93 0.22 10.02 1.59
CA ILE A 93 1.66 9.82 1.89
C ILE A 93 2.40 9.20 0.72
#